data_AF-A0A1B6DHA3-F1
#
_entry.id   AF-A0A1B6DHA3-F1
#
_cell.length_a   1.000
_cell.length_b   1.000
_cell.length_c   1.000
_cell.angle_alpha   90.00
_cell.angle_beta   90.00
_cell.angle_gamma   90.00
#
_symmetry.space_group_name_H-M   'P 1'
#
loop_
_entity.id
_entity.type
_entity.pdbx_description
1 polymer ?
#
loop_
_entity_poly.entity_id
_entity_poly.type
_entity_poly.pdbx_seq_one_letter_code
_entity_poly.pdbx_strand_id
1 'polypeptide(L)'
;LACINQKCKDPCPGTCGTNAMCRVISHTPQCFCSEGFTGNPFMECTIKQSIPEETSTPCVPSPCGANAVCREQNGAGSCTCLPEYIGNPYEGCRPECVINSDCSPNKACISNKCQDPCPGTCGQNADCQVVNHLPSCTCWPGYTGDPFRYCNVLPPKPVEAAPIDPCNPSPCGPNSQCREVNGQAVCSCLPTYIGSPPGCRPECVVSSECPPNKACVNQKCIDPCPGTCGQNALCQVINHSPICSCKVKFTGDPFSRCYPIPPPPPPQQSPAYVNPCVPSPCGPNSQCRDIGGSPSCSCLPEFTGSPPGCRPECSINSECASSLACIREKCRDPCPGSCGAGAQCSVINHTPICVCPEGYTGDPFTNCYPRPPPPKEPQLSDPCNPSPCGPNAQCKDGICTCLPEYQGDPYTGCRPECVLNSDCPRDKACIRNKCKDPCPGTCGQNAICDVINHIPVCSCPAGMSGNPFVDCRPMQAPVTTQPCNPSPCGPFSQCREVNGQAVCSCVPGYIGSPPACRP
;
A
#
# COMPACT_ATOMS: atom_id res chain seq x y z
N LEU A 1 13.54 -46.19 -5.36
CA LEU A 1 13.80 -45.92 -6.79
C LEU A 1 13.11 -44.63 -7.19
N ALA A 2 13.75 -43.83 -8.05
CA ALA A 2 13.24 -42.57 -8.60
C ALA A 2 13.22 -42.62 -10.14
N CYS A 3 12.37 -41.82 -10.77
CA CYS A 3 12.31 -41.73 -12.23
C CYS A 3 13.46 -40.85 -12.73
N ILE A 4 14.48 -41.46 -13.36
CA ILE A 4 15.62 -40.76 -13.96
C ILE A 4 15.73 -41.23 -15.41
N ASN A 5 15.60 -40.31 -16.37
CA ASN A 5 15.58 -40.62 -17.81
C ASN A 5 14.55 -41.69 -18.19
N GLN A 6 13.31 -41.53 -17.70
CA GLN A 6 12.16 -42.41 -17.94
C GLN A 6 12.38 -43.89 -17.51
N LYS A 7 13.36 -44.15 -16.64
CA LYS A 7 13.59 -45.47 -16.05
C LYS A 7 13.70 -45.36 -14.53
N CYS A 8 13.17 -46.35 -13.82
CA CYS A 8 13.32 -46.46 -12.38
C CYS A 8 14.78 -46.78 -12.04
N LYS A 9 15.50 -45.79 -11.50
CA LYS A 9 16.90 -45.94 -11.06
C LYS A 9 17.03 -45.52 -9.60
N ASP A 10 18.09 -45.97 -8.95
CA ASP A 10 18.41 -45.50 -7.60
C ASP A 10 19.05 -44.10 -7.70
N PRO A 11 18.46 -43.05 -7.09
CA PRO A 11 19.01 -41.70 -7.08
C PRO A 11 20.17 -41.51 -6.07
N CYS A 12 20.53 -42.53 -5.28
CA CYS A 12 21.55 -42.42 -4.23
C CYS A 12 23.03 -42.34 -4.65
N PRO A 13 23.47 -42.88 -5.81
CA PRO A 13 24.89 -42.82 -6.18
C PRO A 13 25.39 -41.38 -6.39
N GLY A 14 26.31 -40.91 -5.56
CA GLY A 14 26.96 -39.60 -5.69
C GLY A 14 26.17 -38.40 -5.17
N THR A 15 25.04 -38.61 -4.49
CA THR A 15 24.18 -37.52 -3.96
C THR A 15 24.44 -37.14 -2.51
N CYS A 16 25.07 -37.99 -1.70
CA CYS A 16 25.37 -37.72 -0.30
C CYS A 16 26.87 -37.49 -0.05
N GLY A 17 27.16 -36.74 1.00
CA GLY A 17 28.53 -36.40 1.45
C GLY A 17 29.28 -37.57 2.09
N THR A 18 30.56 -37.36 2.39
CA THR A 18 31.39 -38.33 3.11
C THR A 18 30.83 -38.64 4.49
N ASN A 19 30.87 -39.92 4.90
CA ASN A 19 30.29 -40.45 6.14
C ASN A 19 28.77 -40.28 6.30
N ALA A 20 28.04 -40.06 5.19
CA ALA A 20 26.58 -40.07 5.14
C ALA A 20 26.04 -41.33 4.43
N MET A 21 24.89 -41.82 4.89
CA MET A 21 24.10 -42.87 4.26
C MET A 21 22.94 -42.27 3.47
N CYS A 22 22.71 -42.80 2.26
CA CYS A 22 21.58 -42.41 1.43
C CYS A 22 20.40 -43.37 1.59
N ARG A 23 19.18 -42.85 1.73
CA ARG A 23 17.94 -43.62 1.60
C ARG A 23 16.98 -42.92 0.66
N VAL A 24 16.26 -43.70 -0.15
CA VAL A 24 15.25 -43.14 -1.05
C VAL A 24 13.92 -43.04 -0.30
N ILE A 25 13.48 -41.82 -0.02
CA ILE A 25 12.18 -41.55 0.62
C ILE A 25 11.34 -40.74 -0.36
N SER A 26 10.12 -41.20 -0.62
CA SER A 26 9.18 -40.56 -1.57
C SER A 26 9.80 -40.22 -2.94
N HIS A 27 10.56 -41.17 -3.50
CA HIS A 27 11.25 -41.01 -4.79
C HIS A 27 12.35 -39.93 -4.84
N THR A 28 12.87 -39.48 -3.69
CA THR A 28 13.99 -38.53 -3.59
C THR A 28 15.13 -39.10 -2.73
N PRO A 29 16.41 -38.82 -3.04
CA PRO A 29 17.53 -39.23 -2.20
C PRO A 29 17.58 -38.37 -0.93
N GLN A 30 17.53 -39.00 0.24
CA GLN A 30 17.69 -38.38 1.54
C GLN A 30 18.98 -38.87 2.16
N CYS A 31 19.83 -37.94 2.60
CA CYS A 31 21.12 -38.23 3.20
C CYS A 31 21.05 -38.09 4.72
N PHE A 32 21.63 -39.05 5.44
CA PHE A 32 21.69 -39.06 6.90
C PHE A 32 23.13 -39.32 7.34
N CYS A 33 23.63 -38.66 8.39
CA CYS A 33 24.95 -39.02 8.92
C CYS A 33 24.93 -40.43 9.52
N SER A 34 25.98 -41.19 9.26
CA SER A 34 26.16 -42.52 9.87
C SER A 34 26.27 -42.43 11.40
N GLU A 35 25.95 -43.50 12.11
CA GLU A 35 26.01 -43.53 13.58
C GLU A 35 27.39 -43.08 14.10
N GLY A 36 27.39 -42.15 15.05
CA GLY A 36 28.61 -41.54 15.60
C GLY A 36 29.10 -40.29 14.86
N PHE A 37 28.45 -39.89 13.76
CA PHE A 37 28.78 -38.68 13.00
C PHE A 37 27.65 -37.64 13.03
N THR A 38 28.00 -36.36 12.96
CA THR A 38 27.10 -35.21 12.92
C THR A 38 27.63 -34.16 11.93
N GLY A 39 26.76 -33.33 11.37
CA GLY A 39 27.10 -32.39 10.31
C GLY A 39 26.04 -32.36 9.22
N ASN A 40 26.40 -31.89 8.03
CA ASN A 40 25.48 -31.82 6.89
C ASN A 40 25.61 -33.09 6.03
N PRO A 41 24.60 -33.99 6.01
CA PRO A 41 24.68 -35.26 5.30
C PRO A 41 24.82 -35.17 3.77
N PHE A 42 24.49 -34.02 3.19
CA PHE A 42 24.64 -33.80 1.74
C PHE A 42 26.03 -33.30 1.36
N MET A 43 26.84 -32.83 2.32
CA MET A 43 28.19 -32.32 2.07
C MET A 43 29.26 -33.17 2.75
N GLU A 44 29.24 -33.28 4.08
CA GLU A 44 30.18 -34.07 4.87
C GLU A 44 29.67 -34.22 6.31
N CYS A 45 29.81 -35.43 6.86
CA CYS A 45 29.53 -35.74 8.27
C CYS A 45 30.84 -35.94 9.06
N THR A 46 30.93 -35.30 10.23
CA THR A 46 32.13 -35.27 11.09
C THR A 46 31.88 -36.00 12.42
N ILE A 47 32.93 -36.47 13.10
CA ILE A 47 32.79 -37.27 14.33
C ILE A 47 32.14 -36.43 15.44
N LYS A 48 31.09 -36.98 16.07
CA LYS A 48 30.36 -36.33 17.15
C LYS A 48 31.24 -36.34 18.42
N GLN A 49 31.90 -35.22 18.75
CA GLN A 49 32.64 -35.07 20.00
C GLN A 49 31.67 -35.01 21.19
N SER A 50 31.93 -35.81 22.23
CA SER A 50 31.15 -35.83 23.46
C SER A 50 31.49 -34.62 24.35
N ILE A 51 30.50 -33.78 24.60
CA ILE A 51 30.53 -32.64 25.55
C ILE A 51 29.56 -33.00 26.70
N PRO A 52 29.82 -32.61 27.97
CA PRO A 52 29.20 -33.24 29.15
C PRO A 52 27.72 -32.87 29.35
N GLU A 53 27.01 -33.74 30.06
CA GLU A 53 25.59 -33.65 30.41
C GLU A 53 25.19 -32.28 30.98
N GLU A 54 24.42 -31.52 30.22
CA GLU A 54 23.57 -30.46 30.77
C GLU A 54 22.20 -31.06 31.12
N THR A 55 21.74 -30.69 32.30
CA THR A 55 20.51 -31.17 32.96
C THR A 55 19.30 -31.07 32.03
N SER A 56 18.83 -32.22 31.53
CA SER A 56 17.56 -32.33 30.81
C SER A 56 16.41 -32.09 31.79
N THR A 57 15.88 -30.88 31.80
CA THR A 57 14.62 -30.64 32.51
C THR A 57 13.46 -31.21 31.69
N PRO A 58 12.33 -31.58 32.31
CA PRO A 58 11.22 -32.23 31.61
C PRO A 58 10.58 -31.40 30.48
N CYS A 59 10.88 -30.10 30.38
CA CYS A 59 10.41 -29.19 29.33
C CYS A 59 11.53 -28.79 28.32
N VAL A 60 12.72 -29.39 28.41
CA VAL A 60 13.84 -29.13 27.50
C VAL A 60 14.46 -30.45 27.02
N PRO A 61 14.21 -30.86 25.76
CA PRO A 61 13.32 -30.24 24.78
C PRO A 61 11.83 -30.39 25.16
N SER A 62 10.99 -29.42 24.77
CA SER A 62 9.57 -29.42 25.15
C SER A 62 8.83 -30.64 24.59
N PRO A 63 8.12 -31.42 25.42
CA PRO A 63 7.27 -32.53 24.98
C PRO A 63 5.92 -32.07 24.41
N CYS A 64 5.65 -30.76 24.39
CA CYS A 64 4.35 -30.21 23.96
C CYS A 64 4.30 -29.92 22.46
N GLY A 65 3.13 -30.10 21.87
CA GLY A 65 2.86 -29.77 20.47
C GLY A 65 2.79 -28.26 20.21
N ALA A 66 2.63 -27.87 18.95
CA ALA A 66 2.54 -26.46 18.56
C ALA A 66 1.40 -25.72 19.29
N ASN A 67 1.61 -24.46 19.66
CA ASN A 67 0.67 -23.62 20.42
C ASN A 67 0.29 -24.14 21.82
N ALA A 68 1.14 -24.99 22.43
CA ALA A 68 1.03 -25.42 23.81
C ALA A 68 2.24 -24.99 24.65
N VAL A 69 2.02 -24.69 25.92
CA VAL A 69 3.05 -24.32 26.90
C VAL A 69 3.35 -25.50 27.82
N CYS A 70 4.63 -25.82 27.96
CA CYS A 70 5.12 -26.81 28.93
C CYS A 70 5.32 -26.17 30.31
N ARG A 71 4.77 -26.80 31.34
CA ARG A 71 5.01 -26.45 32.75
C ARG A 71 5.43 -27.71 33.49
N GLU A 72 6.43 -27.60 34.35
CA GLU A 72 6.86 -28.73 35.17
C GLU A 72 5.85 -28.96 36.31
N GLN A 73 5.29 -30.16 36.38
CA GLN A 73 4.46 -30.61 37.51
C GLN A 73 4.96 -31.97 37.97
N ASN A 74 5.34 -32.08 39.24
CA ASN A 74 5.82 -33.34 39.86
C ASN A 74 7.00 -34.00 39.10
N GLY A 75 7.94 -33.22 38.58
CA GLY A 75 9.10 -33.74 37.84
C GLY A 75 8.80 -34.23 36.42
N ALA A 76 7.60 -33.94 35.88
CA ALA A 76 7.21 -34.24 34.51
C ALA A 76 6.71 -32.98 33.77
N GLY A 77 6.92 -32.93 32.45
CA GLY A 77 6.42 -31.86 31.59
C GLY A 77 4.91 -31.99 31.38
N SER A 78 4.14 -31.05 31.93
CA SER A 78 2.70 -30.93 31.73
C SER A 78 2.42 -29.92 30.62
N CYS A 79 1.67 -30.32 29.60
CA CYS A 79 1.36 -29.47 28.46
C CYS A 79 -0.05 -28.90 28.57
N THR A 80 -0.18 -27.59 28.34
CA THR A 80 -1.48 -26.90 28.30
C THR A 80 -1.55 -26.03 27.06
N CYS A 81 -2.70 -25.96 26.39
CA CYS A 81 -2.84 -25.05 25.25
C CYS A 81 -2.69 -23.59 25.71
N LEU A 82 -2.12 -22.75 24.82
CA LEU A 82 -2.17 -21.31 25.02
C LEU A 82 -3.63 -20.83 25.13
N PRO A 83 -3.90 -19.72 25.82
CA PRO A 83 -5.24 -19.15 25.90
C PRO A 83 -5.87 -19.02 24.51
N GLU A 84 -7.14 -19.43 24.39
CA GLU A 84 -7.92 -19.40 23.15
C GLU A 84 -7.57 -20.45 22.08
N TYR A 85 -6.68 -21.40 22.37
CA TYR A 85 -6.40 -22.54 21.51
C TYR A 85 -7.01 -23.82 22.09
N ILE A 86 -7.57 -24.66 21.22
CA ILE A 86 -8.24 -25.92 21.58
C ILE A 86 -7.52 -27.11 20.95
N GLY A 87 -7.64 -28.28 21.57
CA GLY A 87 -7.04 -29.52 21.07
C GLY A 87 -6.20 -30.22 22.13
N ASN A 88 -5.36 -31.16 21.69
CA ASN A 88 -4.49 -31.92 22.57
C ASN A 88 -3.14 -31.19 22.73
N PRO A 89 -2.79 -30.70 23.94
CA PRO A 89 -1.54 -29.97 24.16
C PRO A 89 -0.25 -30.75 23.86
N TYR A 90 -0.33 -32.09 23.83
CA TYR A 90 0.83 -32.94 23.53
C TYR A 90 1.03 -33.19 22.03
N GLU A 91 -0.01 -33.02 21.21
CA GLU A 91 0.05 -33.21 19.75
C GLU A 91 0.05 -31.88 18.99
N GLY A 92 -0.65 -30.88 19.52
CA GLY A 92 -0.75 -29.54 18.96
C GLY A 92 -2.13 -28.92 19.21
N CYS A 93 -2.14 -27.64 19.55
CA CYS A 93 -3.36 -26.87 19.74
C CYS A 93 -3.65 -26.03 18.49
N ARG A 94 -4.92 -25.97 18.10
CA ARG A 94 -5.40 -25.19 16.96
C ARG A 94 -6.38 -24.11 17.43
N PRO A 95 -6.52 -23.01 16.67
CA PRO A 95 -7.58 -22.03 16.93
C PRO A 95 -8.97 -22.63 16.73
N GLU A 96 -10.00 -21.95 17.23
CA GLU A 96 -11.41 -22.35 17.05
C GLU A 96 -11.80 -22.39 15.57
N CYS A 97 -11.31 -21.43 14.77
CA CYS A 97 -11.49 -21.40 13.32
C CYS A 97 -10.25 -20.88 12.61
N VAL A 98 -10.09 -21.27 11.34
CA VAL A 98 -9.12 -20.67 10.41
C VAL A 98 -9.84 -20.09 9.19
N ILE A 99 -10.99 -20.66 8.84
CA ILE A 99 -11.85 -20.19 7.75
C ILE A 99 -13.30 -20.05 8.21
N ASN A 100 -14.08 -19.23 7.52
CA ASN A 100 -15.50 -19.00 7.85
C ASN A 100 -16.33 -20.29 7.90
N SER A 101 -16.02 -21.27 7.03
CA SER A 101 -16.71 -22.55 6.98
C SER A 101 -16.51 -23.43 8.21
N ASP A 102 -15.54 -23.12 9.08
CA ASP A 102 -15.36 -23.78 10.37
C ASP A 102 -16.41 -23.31 11.40
N CYS A 103 -17.06 -22.17 11.13
CA CYS A 103 -18.09 -21.58 11.98
C CYS A 103 -19.50 -21.95 11.52
N SER A 104 -20.47 -21.82 12.43
CA SER A 104 -21.89 -21.90 12.04
C SER A 104 -22.24 -20.79 11.02
N PRO A 105 -23.26 -20.96 10.16
CA PRO A 105 -23.61 -19.99 9.11
C PRO A 105 -23.88 -18.55 9.61
N ASN A 106 -24.29 -18.43 10.88
CA ASN A 106 -24.59 -17.16 11.56
C ASN A 106 -23.36 -16.54 12.26
N LYS A 107 -22.15 -17.06 12.04
CA LYS A 107 -20.90 -16.59 12.65
C LYS A 107 -19.78 -16.56 11.61
N ALA A 108 -18.83 -15.64 11.76
CA ALA A 108 -17.65 -15.53 10.91
C ALA A 108 -16.37 -15.86 11.69
N CYS A 109 -15.33 -16.27 10.98
CA CYS A 109 -14.03 -16.46 11.58
C CYS A 109 -13.29 -15.13 11.69
N ILE A 110 -13.31 -14.53 12.89
CA ILE A 110 -12.71 -13.24 13.18
C ILE A 110 -11.66 -13.45 14.28
N SER A 111 -10.41 -13.12 13.96
CA SER A 111 -9.27 -13.28 14.87
C SER A 111 -9.19 -14.70 15.47
N ASN A 112 -9.28 -15.72 14.60
CA ASN A 112 -9.20 -17.14 14.97
C ASN A 112 -10.35 -17.67 15.86
N LYS A 113 -11.44 -16.92 15.98
CA LYS A 113 -12.66 -17.29 16.73
C LYS A 113 -13.93 -17.14 15.91
N CYS A 114 -14.92 -17.98 16.21
CA CYS A 114 -16.24 -17.90 15.57
C CYS A 114 -17.12 -16.85 16.28
N GLN A 115 -17.13 -15.65 15.71
CA GLN A 115 -17.80 -14.47 16.29
C GLN A 115 -18.91 -13.95 15.36
N ASP A 116 -19.88 -13.24 15.93
CA ASP A 116 -20.90 -12.56 15.14
C ASP A 116 -20.29 -11.32 14.46
N PRO A 117 -20.32 -11.21 13.12
CA PRO A 117 -19.79 -10.05 12.40
C PRO A 117 -20.71 -8.82 12.43
N CYS A 118 -21.91 -8.88 13.01
CA CYS A 118 -22.87 -7.76 12.99
C CYS A 118 -22.53 -6.55 13.88
N PRO A 119 -22.03 -6.71 15.12
CA PRO A 119 -21.79 -5.57 16.02
C PRO A 119 -20.83 -4.54 15.42
N GLY A 120 -21.32 -3.32 15.16
CA GLY A 120 -20.52 -2.24 14.57
C GLY A 120 -20.35 -2.31 13.06
N THR A 121 -21.17 -3.09 12.35
CA THR A 121 -21.08 -3.18 10.87
C THR A 121 -22.13 -2.36 10.13
N CYS A 122 -23.36 -2.26 10.65
CA CYS A 122 -24.43 -1.48 10.03
C CYS A 122 -24.53 -0.06 10.58
N GLY A 123 -25.05 0.85 9.75
CA GLY A 123 -25.31 2.25 10.11
C GLY A 123 -26.52 2.43 11.03
N GLN A 124 -26.76 3.67 11.47
CA GLN A 124 -27.97 3.97 12.26
C GLN A 124 -29.25 3.74 11.45
N ASN A 125 -30.30 3.30 12.14
CA ASN A 125 -31.61 2.94 11.60
C ASN A 125 -31.60 1.77 10.59
N ALA A 126 -30.63 0.87 10.74
CA ALA A 126 -30.50 -0.36 9.95
C ALA A 126 -30.48 -1.60 10.85
N ASP A 127 -31.06 -2.70 10.36
CA ASP A 127 -30.99 -4.04 10.92
C ASP A 127 -29.85 -4.84 10.29
N CYS A 128 -29.16 -5.65 11.10
CA CYS A 128 -28.05 -6.50 10.65
C CYS A 128 -28.42 -7.98 10.74
N GLN A 129 -28.17 -8.72 9.65
CA GLN A 129 -28.33 -10.17 9.60
C GLN A 129 -27.09 -10.83 9.03
N VAL A 130 -26.66 -11.95 9.62
CA VAL A 130 -25.51 -12.71 9.11
C VAL A 130 -25.98 -13.69 8.04
N VAL A 131 -25.55 -13.48 6.80
CA VAL A 131 -25.87 -14.32 5.65
C VAL A 131 -24.57 -14.91 5.12
N ASN A 132 -24.40 -16.22 5.20
CA ASN A 132 -23.19 -16.93 4.76
C ASN A 132 -21.89 -16.36 5.36
N HIS A 133 -21.85 -16.20 6.70
CA HIS A 133 -20.73 -15.63 7.44
C HIS A 133 -20.45 -14.14 7.15
N LEU A 134 -21.31 -13.45 6.39
CA LEU A 134 -21.16 -12.04 6.04
C LEU A 134 -22.31 -11.21 6.64
N PRO A 135 -22.04 -10.02 7.18
CA PRO A 135 -23.09 -9.12 7.68
C PRO A 135 -23.83 -8.47 6.51
N SER A 136 -25.16 -8.53 6.55
CA SER A 136 -26.09 -7.94 5.60
C SER A 136 -26.92 -6.88 6.31
N CYS A 137 -26.80 -5.62 5.86
CA CYS A 137 -27.47 -4.47 6.47
C CYS A 137 -28.70 -4.05 5.65
N THR A 138 -29.83 -3.84 6.32
CA THR A 138 -31.08 -3.36 5.68
C THR A 138 -31.70 -2.23 6.50
N CYS A 139 -32.21 -1.17 5.86
CA CYS A 139 -32.89 -0.10 6.59
C CYS A 139 -34.16 -0.63 7.28
N TRP A 140 -34.51 -0.05 8.43
CA TRP A 140 -35.79 -0.34 9.08
C TRP A 140 -36.99 0.01 8.17
N PRO A 141 -38.15 -0.66 8.34
CA PRO A 141 -39.35 -0.32 7.59
C PRO A 141 -39.71 1.17 7.69
N GLY A 142 -39.92 1.83 6.55
CA GLY A 142 -40.22 3.27 6.50
C GLY A 142 -38.99 4.19 6.40
N TYR A 143 -37.78 3.62 6.35
CA TYR A 143 -36.54 4.34 6.14
C TYR A 143 -35.93 4.01 4.76
N THR A 144 -35.15 4.92 4.21
CA THR A 144 -34.42 4.79 2.93
C THR A 144 -33.04 5.42 3.04
N GLY A 145 -32.07 4.97 2.26
CA GLY A 145 -30.68 5.43 2.33
C GLY A 145 -29.68 4.30 2.19
N ASP A 146 -28.49 4.48 2.77
CA ASP A 146 -27.40 3.51 2.77
C ASP A 146 -27.38 2.76 4.12
N PRO A 147 -27.78 1.48 4.18
CA PRO A 147 -27.83 0.69 5.42
C PRO A 147 -26.48 0.51 6.12
N PHE A 148 -25.35 0.68 5.42
CA PHE A 148 -24.01 0.58 6.02
C PHE A 148 -23.53 1.89 6.62
N ARG A 149 -24.21 3.02 6.33
CA ARG A 149 -23.83 4.35 6.84
C ARG A 149 -24.94 4.97 7.68
N TYR A 150 -26.10 5.20 7.07
CA TYR A 150 -27.23 5.88 7.71
C TYR A 150 -28.51 5.75 6.88
N CYS A 151 -29.62 5.40 7.53
CA CYS A 151 -30.95 5.41 6.92
C CYS A 151 -31.78 6.62 7.40
N ASN A 152 -32.42 7.31 6.45
CA ASN A 152 -33.30 8.47 6.65
C ASN A 152 -34.78 8.07 6.56
N VAL A 153 -35.68 8.82 7.20
CA VAL A 153 -37.14 8.62 7.07
C VAL A 153 -37.61 8.96 5.64
N LEU A 154 -38.48 8.14 5.06
CA LEU A 154 -39.09 8.39 3.74
C LEU A 154 -39.93 9.68 3.75
N PRO A 155 -39.69 10.66 2.86
CA PRO A 155 -40.53 11.85 2.75
C PRO A 155 -41.91 11.55 2.12
N PRO A 156 -42.97 12.29 2.48
CA PRO A 156 -44.30 12.14 1.89
C PRO A 156 -44.32 12.61 0.42
N LYS A 157 -44.95 11.82 -0.46
CA LYS A 157 -45.06 12.11 -1.90
C LYS A 157 -45.94 13.35 -2.17
N PRO A 158 -45.49 14.35 -2.95
CA PRO A 158 -46.36 15.39 -3.50
C PRO A 158 -47.15 14.90 -4.72
N VAL A 159 -48.33 15.49 -4.91
CA VAL A 159 -49.34 15.21 -5.95
C VAL A 159 -49.07 16.05 -7.21
N GLU A 160 -49.20 15.44 -8.40
CA GLU A 160 -48.96 16.01 -9.74
C GLU A 160 -50.05 17.00 -10.22
N ALA A 161 -49.66 17.98 -11.08
CA ALA A 161 -50.46 18.43 -12.23
C ALA A 161 -49.72 19.37 -13.21
N ALA A 162 -50.15 19.30 -14.49
CA ALA A 162 -50.00 20.19 -15.66
C ALA A 162 -49.02 19.71 -16.77
N PRO A 163 -49.35 19.91 -18.07
CA PRO A 163 -48.77 19.18 -19.19
C PRO A 163 -47.31 19.59 -19.40
N ILE A 164 -46.47 18.67 -18.97
CA ILE A 164 -45.02 18.77 -18.99
C ILE A 164 -44.58 18.47 -20.41
N ASP A 165 -43.71 19.32 -20.99
CA ASP A 165 -42.88 18.93 -22.12
C ASP A 165 -42.34 17.51 -21.83
N PRO A 166 -42.56 16.50 -22.69
CA PRO A 166 -42.16 15.13 -22.41
C PRO A 166 -40.68 14.99 -22.03
N CYS A 167 -39.84 15.96 -22.40
CA CYS A 167 -38.42 16.03 -22.06
C CYS A 167 -38.07 16.99 -20.90
N ASN A 168 -39.03 17.62 -20.19
CA ASN A 168 -38.73 18.61 -19.16
C ASN A 168 -39.66 18.56 -17.91
N PRO A 169 -39.34 17.77 -16.87
CA PRO A 169 -38.04 17.12 -16.67
C PRO A 169 -37.87 15.87 -17.54
N SER A 170 -36.65 15.64 -18.02
CA SER A 170 -36.37 14.53 -18.95
C SER A 170 -36.55 13.17 -18.29
N PRO A 171 -37.36 12.26 -18.86
CA PRO A 171 -37.52 10.90 -18.36
C PRO A 171 -36.34 9.98 -18.73
N CYS A 172 -35.35 10.49 -19.49
CA CYS A 172 -34.33 9.66 -20.14
C CYS A 172 -33.15 9.27 -19.25
N GLY A 173 -33.12 9.66 -17.98
CA GLY A 173 -32.01 9.35 -17.07
C GLY A 173 -30.68 10.05 -17.44
N PRO A 174 -29.68 9.98 -16.55
CA PRO A 174 -28.39 10.65 -16.76
C PRO A 174 -27.65 10.07 -17.97
N ASN A 175 -26.84 10.92 -18.64
CA ASN A 175 -26.06 10.57 -19.83
C ASN A 175 -26.88 10.15 -21.07
N SER A 176 -28.17 10.47 -21.07
CA SER A 176 -29.06 10.27 -22.20
C SER A 176 -29.48 11.61 -22.81
N GLN A 177 -29.71 11.61 -24.12
CA GLN A 177 -30.37 12.67 -24.84
C GLN A 177 -31.86 12.34 -24.99
N CYS A 178 -32.71 13.31 -24.67
CA CYS A 178 -34.15 13.25 -24.90
C CYS A 178 -34.51 14.02 -26.17
N ARG A 179 -35.32 13.41 -27.05
CA ARG A 179 -35.95 14.08 -28.18
C ARG A 179 -37.44 13.83 -28.15
N GLU A 180 -38.24 14.85 -28.41
CA GLU A 180 -39.68 14.71 -28.55
C GLU A 180 -40.03 14.16 -29.95
N VAL A 181 -40.78 13.06 -30.00
CA VAL A 181 -41.32 12.50 -31.24
C VAL A 181 -42.78 12.18 -31.00
N ASN A 182 -43.69 12.91 -31.67
CA ASN A 182 -45.15 12.74 -31.56
C ASN A 182 -45.70 12.91 -30.12
N GLY A 183 -45.24 13.89 -29.35
CA GLY A 183 -45.68 14.09 -27.97
C GLY A 183 -45.18 13.04 -26.99
N GLN A 184 -44.21 12.20 -27.38
CA GLN A 184 -43.53 11.23 -26.50
C GLN A 184 -42.03 11.51 -26.44
N ALA A 185 -41.46 11.32 -25.26
CA ALA A 185 -40.02 11.37 -25.06
C ALA A 185 -39.36 10.11 -25.60
N VAL A 186 -38.52 10.27 -26.63
CA VAL A 186 -37.65 9.22 -27.15
C VAL A 186 -36.25 9.47 -26.63
N CYS A 187 -35.69 8.48 -25.96
CA CYS A 187 -34.39 8.57 -25.32
C CYS A 187 -33.32 7.82 -26.10
N SER A 188 -32.10 8.37 -26.16
CA SER A 188 -30.90 7.67 -26.65
C SER A 188 -29.69 8.03 -25.80
N CYS A 189 -28.70 7.14 -25.65
CA CYS A 189 -27.47 7.50 -24.94
C CYS A 189 -26.67 8.58 -25.69
N LEU A 190 -25.99 9.46 -24.95
CA LEU A 190 -25.04 10.41 -25.53
C LEU A 190 -23.88 9.69 -26.23
N PRO A 191 -23.21 10.31 -27.22
CA PRO A 191 -22.05 9.73 -27.87
C PRO A 191 -21.00 9.29 -26.84
N THR A 192 -20.46 8.08 -26.98
CA THR A 192 -19.52 7.38 -26.06
C THR A 192 -20.12 6.70 -24.82
N TYR A 193 -21.42 6.83 -24.56
CA TYR A 193 -22.11 6.07 -23.52
C TYR A 193 -22.77 4.82 -24.12
N ILE A 194 -22.71 3.72 -23.38
CA ILE A 194 -23.24 2.41 -23.78
C ILE A 194 -24.51 2.09 -22.98
N GLY A 195 -25.38 1.28 -23.58
CA GLY A 195 -26.61 0.80 -22.96
C GLY A 195 -27.88 1.41 -23.56
N SER A 196 -28.95 1.41 -22.76
CA SER A 196 -30.26 1.94 -23.15
C SER A 196 -30.75 2.88 -22.05
N PRO A 197 -31.27 4.07 -22.37
CA PRO A 197 -31.87 4.95 -21.38
C PRO A 197 -32.95 4.24 -20.54
N PRO A 198 -33.06 4.52 -19.24
CA PRO A 198 -32.31 5.51 -18.46
C PRO A 198 -30.92 5.06 -17.97
N GLY A 199 -30.51 3.83 -18.28
CA GLY A 199 -29.26 3.21 -17.81
C GLY A 199 -28.04 3.46 -18.70
N CYS A 200 -27.91 4.65 -19.26
CA CYS A 200 -26.74 5.00 -20.06
C CYS A 200 -25.53 5.19 -19.16
N ARG A 201 -24.50 4.36 -19.39
CA ARG A 201 -23.27 4.36 -18.59
C ARG A 201 -22.04 4.49 -19.48
N PRO A 202 -20.93 5.04 -18.98
CA PRO A 202 -19.68 5.03 -19.72
C PRO A 202 -19.17 3.60 -19.94
N GLU A 203 -18.13 3.44 -20.75
CA GLU A 203 -17.49 2.12 -20.97
C GLU A 203 -17.05 1.47 -19.66
N CYS A 204 -16.59 2.27 -18.69
CA CYS A 204 -16.30 1.85 -17.33
C CYS A 204 -16.47 2.99 -16.33
N VAL A 205 -16.84 2.68 -15.09
CA VAL A 205 -16.68 3.58 -13.93
C VAL A 205 -15.65 3.05 -12.94
N VAL A 206 -15.43 1.74 -12.92
CA VAL A 206 -14.38 1.09 -12.13
C VAL A 206 -13.55 0.16 -13.01
N SER A 207 -12.28 -0.02 -12.66
CA SER A 207 -11.34 -0.82 -13.47
C SER A 207 -11.77 -2.28 -13.65
N SER A 208 -12.53 -2.85 -12.71
CA SER A 208 -13.05 -4.22 -12.79
C SER A 208 -14.05 -4.45 -13.93
N GLU A 209 -14.57 -3.38 -14.54
CA GLU A 209 -15.41 -3.46 -15.74
C GLU A 209 -14.60 -3.59 -17.03
N CYS A 210 -13.29 -3.32 -16.96
CA CYS A 210 -12.37 -3.48 -18.07
C CYS A 210 -11.81 -4.91 -18.13
N PRO A 211 -11.28 -5.34 -19.29
CA PRO A 211 -10.43 -6.52 -19.36
C PRO A 211 -9.27 -6.46 -18.34
N PRO A 212 -8.77 -7.60 -17.81
CA PRO A 212 -7.72 -7.62 -16.77
C PRO A 212 -6.42 -6.89 -17.15
N ASN A 213 -6.15 -6.77 -18.45
CA ASN A 213 -5.00 -6.07 -19.03
C ASN A 213 -5.24 -4.58 -19.31
N LYS A 214 -6.36 -4.00 -18.86
CA LYS A 214 -6.74 -2.59 -19.03
C LYS A 214 -7.25 -2.01 -17.73
N ALA A 215 -7.19 -0.70 -17.59
CA ALA A 215 -7.71 0.04 -16.45
C ALA A 215 -8.76 1.05 -16.90
N CYS A 216 -9.66 1.41 -15.99
CA CYS A 216 -10.62 2.47 -16.24
C CYS A 216 -9.93 3.82 -16.02
N VAL A 217 -9.69 4.56 -17.10
CA VAL A 217 -9.08 5.89 -17.04
C VAL A 217 -9.93 6.83 -17.90
N ASN A 218 -10.40 7.93 -17.29
CA ASN A 218 -11.31 8.88 -17.95
C ASN A 218 -12.53 8.19 -18.60
N GLN A 219 -13.18 7.28 -17.86
CA GLN A 219 -14.40 6.57 -18.28
C GLN A 219 -14.22 5.64 -19.50
N LYS A 220 -12.98 5.30 -19.85
CA LYS A 220 -12.64 4.35 -20.93
C LYS A 220 -11.66 3.28 -20.47
N CYS A 221 -11.78 2.11 -21.07
CA CYS A 221 -10.87 0.99 -20.80
C CYS A 221 -9.62 1.06 -21.67
N ILE A 222 -8.54 1.58 -21.10
CA ILE A 222 -7.25 1.77 -21.79
C ILE A 222 -6.12 1.00 -21.10
N ASP A 223 -5.03 0.79 -21.82
CA ASP A 223 -3.79 0.24 -21.25
C ASP A 223 -3.09 1.32 -20.40
N PRO A 224 -2.90 1.13 -19.08
CA PRO A 224 -2.23 2.10 -18.21
C PRO A 224 -0.69 2.08 -18.30
N CYS A 225 -0.07 1.23 -19.13
CA CYS A 225 1.39 1.13 -19.22
C CYS A 225 2.13 2.30 -19.90
N PRO A 226 1.60 2.93 -20.97
CA PRO A 226 2.32 4.01 -21.67
C PRO A 226 2.66 5.18 -20.74
N GLY A 227 3.95 5.40 -20.48
CA GLY A 227 4.46 6.51 -19.65
C GLY A 227 4.55 6.25 -18.15
N THR A 228 4.21 5.05 -17.67
CA THR A 228 4.13 4.75 -16.23
C THR A 228 5.42 4.17 -15.64
N CYS A 229 6.20 3.41 -16.42
CA CYS A 229 7.45 2.79 -15.95
C CYS A 229 8.72 3.53 -16.42
N GLY A 230 9.78 3.40 -15.62
CA GLY A 230 11.07 4.03 -15.87
C GLY A 230 11.87 3.42 -17.03
N GLN A 231 12.99 4.04 -17.39
CA GLN A 231 13.86 3.53 -18.46
C GLN A 231 14.48 2.17 -18.10
N ASN A 232 14.55 1.26 -19.08
CA ASN A 232 14.98 -0.13 -18.91
C ASN A 232 14.12 -0.98 -17.96
N ALA A 233 12.90 -0.52 -17.63
CA ALA A 233 11.87 -1.32 -17.01
C ALA A 233 10.94 -1.97 -18.06
N LEU A 234 10.27 -3.04 -17.65
CA LEU A 234 9.20 -3.73 -18.34
C LEU A 234 7.89 -3.38 -17.62
N CYS A 235 6.88 -2.93 -18.35
CA CYS A 235 5.54 -2.71 -17.82
C CYS A 235 4.64 -3.90 -18.16
N GLN A 236 3.91 -4.40 -17.18
CA GLN A 236 2.86 -5.40 -17.38
C GLN A 236 1.62 -5.00 -16.58
N VAL A 237 0.45 -5.07 -17.19
CA VAL A 237 -0.81 -4.81 -16.49
C VAL A 237 -1.27 -6.08 -15.81
N ILE A 238 -1.31 -6.09 -14.48
CA ILE A 238 -1.80 -7.19 -13.67
C ILE A 238 -2.97 -6.67 -12.84
N ASN A 239 -4.16 -7.25 -13.03
CA ASN A 239 -5.41 -6.83 -12.36
C ASN A 239 -5.63 -5.31 -12.44
N HIS A 240 -5.64 -4.78 -13.66
CA HIS A 240 -5.84 -3.36 -13.96
C HIS A 240 -4.75 -2.41 -13.43
N SER A 241 -3.67 -2.92 -12.85
CA SER A 241 -2.57 -2.11 -12.31
C SER A 241 -1.31 -2.28 -13.15
N PRO A 242 -0.63 -1.19 -13.56
CA PRO A 242 0.66 -1.27 -14.22
C PRO A 242 1.74 -1.69 -13.22
N ILE A 243 2.34 -2.86 -13.45
CA ILE A 243 3.45 -3.40 -12.67
C ILE A 243 4.74 -3.18 -13.44
N CYS A 244 5.66 -2.44 -12.83
CA CYS A 244 6.98 -2.17 -13.39
C CYS A 244 8.02 -3.13 -12.80
N SER A 245 8.81 -3.80 -13.65
CA SER A 245 9.95 -4.61 -13.22
C SER A 245 11.19 -4.31 -14.06
N CYS A 246 12.39 -4.45 -13.49
CA CYS A 246 13.62 -4.27 -14.28
C CYS A 246 13.79 -5.42 -15.28
N LYS A 247 14.24 -5.10 -16.50
CA LYS A 247 14.58 -6.11 -17.50
C LYS A 247 15.70 -7.02 -16.99
N VAL A 248 15.75 -8.26 -17.51
CA VAL A 248 16.78 -9.24 -17.16
C VAL A 248 18.18 -8.63 -17.32
N LYS A 249 19.05 -8.79 -16.30
CA LYS A 249 20.40 -8.19 -16.16
C LYS A 249 20.45 -6.72 -15.70
N PHE A 250 19.32 -6.14 -15.34
CA PHE A 250 19.25 -4.80 -14.73
C PHE A 250 18.72 -4.87 -13.28
N THR A 251 19.11 -3.92 -12.45
CA THR A 251 18.71 -3.71 -11.05
C THR A 251 18.48 -2.22 -10.79
N GLY A 252 17.81 -1.86 -9.71
CA GLY A 252 17.44 -0.47 -9.40
C GLY A 252 15.93 -0.32 -9.19
N ASP A 253 15.42 0.90 -9.39
CA ASP A 253 14.00 1.23 -9.22
C ASP A 253 13.25 1.16 -10.56
N PRO A 254 12.29 0.24 -10.73
CA PRO A 254 11.50 0.09 -11.97
C PRO A 254 10.63 1.29 -12.35
N PHE A 255 10.27 2.17 -11.40
CA PHE A 255 9.45 3.36 -11.69
C PHE A 255 10.31 4.55 -12.14
N SER A 256 11.57 4.60 -11.69
CA SER A 256 12.51 5.67 -12.04
C SER A 256 13.43 5.28 -13.19
N ARG A 257 14.33 4.31 -12.96
CA ARG A 257 15.33 3.81 -13.93
C ARG A 257 16.02 2.56 -13.39
N CYS A 258 16.23 1.58 -14.27
CA CYS A 258 17.06 0.40 -14.00
C CYS A 258 18.47 0.51 -14.61
N TYR A 259 19.48 -0.02 -13.91
CA TYR A 259 20.91 -0.03 -14.25
C TYR A 259 21.45 -1.46 -14.41
N PRO A 260 22.51 -1.72 -15.18
CA PRO A 260 23.10 -3.05 -15.32
C PRO A 260 23.60 -3.63 -13.98
N ILE A 261 23.39 -4.93 -13.72
CA ILE A 261 23.87 -5.61 -12.50
C ILE A 261 25.41 -5.68 -12.53
N PRO A 262 26.12 -5.17 -11.50
CA PRO A 262 27.58 -5.27 -11.41
C PRO A 262 28.04 -6.72 -11.12
N PRO A 263 29.26 -7.10 -11.55
CA PRO A 263 29.80 -8.44 -11.33
C PRO A 263 30.04 -8.72 -9.84
N PRO A 264 29.83 -9.97 -9.37
CA PRO A 264 30.01 -10.31 -7.97
C PRO A 264 31.48 -10.17 -7.53
N PRO A 265 31.74 -9.69 -6.30
CA PRO A 265 33.08 -9.63 -5.74
C PRO A 265 33.66 -11.04 -5.47
N PRO A 266 34.99 -11.21 -5.51
CA PRO A 266 35.63 -12.50 -5.29
C PRO A 266 35.46 -13.01 -3.85
N PRO A 267 35.31 -14.32 -3.65
CA PRO A 267 35.09 -14.92 -2.33
C PRO A 267 36.34 -14.82 -1.46
N GLN A 268 36.19 -14.28 -0.25
CA GLN A 268 37.23 -14.29 0.78
C GLN A 268 37.04 -15.48 1.73
N GLN A 269 38.15 -16.18 2.01
CA GLN A 269 38.24 -17.27 3.00
C GLN A 269 38.80 -16.71 4.32
N SER A 270 38.09 -16.95 5.43
CA SER A 270 38.62 -17.58 6.66
C SER A 270 37.59 -17.51 7.81
N PRO A 271 37.57 -18.50 8.72
CA PRO A 271 36.57 -18.59 9.77
C PRO A 271 37.02 -17.84 11.02
N ALA A 272 36.48 -16.65 11.24
CA ALA A 272 36.17 -16.22 12.60
C ALA A 272 34.79 -16.80 12.94
N TYR A 273 34.54 -17.15 14.20
CA TYR A 273 33.20 -17.49 14.67
C TYR A 273 32.21 -16.44 14.18
N VAL A 274 31.36 -16.84 13.23
CA VAL A 274 30.31 -15.99 12.68
C VAL A 274 29.14 -16.19 13.61
N ASN A 275 28.80 -15.15 14.39
CA ASN A 275 27.60 -15.17 15.21
C ASN A 275 26.41 -15.57 14.29
N PRO A 276 25.70 -16.68 14.57
CA PRO A 276 24.64 -17.18 13.70
C PRO A 276 23.46 -16.21 13.53
N CYS A 277 23.38 -15.19 14.39
CA CYS A 277 22.40 -14.10 14.34
C CYS A 277 22.89 -12.87 13.56
N VAL A 278 24.05 -12.92 12.88
CA VAL A 278 24.61 -11.81 12.10
C VAL A 278 25.02 -12.26 10.69
N PRO A 279 24.24 -11.95 9.64
CA PRO A 279 22.91 -11.32 9.69
C PRO A 279 21.83 -12.26 10.24
N SER A 280 20.82 -11.73 10.93
CA SER A 280 19.80 -12.55 11.61
C SER A 280 18.95 -13.35 10.62
N PRO A 281 18.86 -14.69 10.76
CA PRO A 281 18.01 -15.53 9.92
C PRO A 281 16.53 -15.52 10.35
N CYS A 282 16.21 -14.86 11.48
CA CYS A 282 14.90 -14.96 12.13
C CYS A 282 13.81 -14.07 11.55
N GLY A 283 14.08 -13.28 10.50
CA GLY A 283 13.10 -12.36 9.92
C GLY A 283 12.76 -11.16 10.83
N PRO A 284 11.93 -10.21 10.33
CA PRO A 284 11.51 -9.03 11.09
C PRO A 284 10.65 -9.41 12.31
N ASN A 285 10.58 -8.51 13.30
CA ASN A 285 9.80 -8.67 14.54
C ASN A 285 10.10 -9.94 15.37
N SER A 286 11.30 -10.50 15.17
CA SER A 286 11.77 -11.72 15.82
C SER A 286 13.09 -11.48 16.54
N GLN A 287 13.25 -12.08 17.72
CA GLN A 287 14.52 -12.11 18.44
C GLN A 287 15.31 -13.37 18.07
N CYS A 288 16.61 -13.20 17.78
CA CYS A 288 17.55 -14.29 17.55
C CYS A 288 18.42 -14.47 18.80
N ARG A 289 18.56 -15.71 19.28
CA ARG A 289 19.46 -16.11 20.36
C ARG A 289 20.41 -17.17 19.82
N ASP A 290 21.72 -17.02 20.06
CA ASP A 290 22.68 -18.09 19.75
C ASP A 290 22.62 -19.14 20.86
N ILE A 291 22.20 -20.35 20.50
CA ILE A 291 22.19 -21.51 21.39
C ILE A 291 23.13 -22.56 20.78
N GLY A 292 24.37 -22.62 21.27
CA GLY A 292 25.34 -23.64 20.89
C GLY A 292 25.87 -23.53 19.45
N GLY A 293 25.97 -22.32 18.90
CA GLY A 293 26.42 -22.08 17.52
C GLY A 293 25.30 -22.20 16.48
N SER A 294 24.03 -22.27 16.92
CA SER A 294 22.85 -22.30 16.07
C SER A 294 21.88 -21.17 16.44
N PRO A 295 21.27 -20.50 15.45
CA PRO A 295 20.33 -19.41 15.70
C PRO A 295 18.97 -19.96 16.15
N SER A 296 18.53 -19.57 17.34
CA SER A 296 17.19 -19.85 17.86
C SER A 296 16.32 -18.60 17.74
N CYS A 297 15.20 -18.73 17.05
CA CYS A 297 14.30 -17.63 16.74
C CYS A 297 13.04 -17.70 17.58
N SER A 298 12.58 -16.57 18.11
CA SER A 298 11.24 -16.43 18.71
C SER A 298 10.67 -15.05 18.36
N CYS A 299 9.34 -14.91 18.32
CA CYS A 299 8.73 -13.59 18.11
C CYS A 299 9.03 -12.67 19.30
N LEU A 300 9.18 -11.37 19.04
CA LEU A 300 9.24 -10.37 20.11
C LEU A 300 7.93 -10.38 20.93
N PRO A 301 7.96 -9.94 22.20
CA PRO A 301 6.74 -9.73 22.98
C PRO A 301 5.75 -8.88 22.20
N GLU A 302 4.46 -9.23 22.25
CA GLU A 302 3.35 -8.61 21.48
C GLU A 302 3.22 -9.01 19.99
N PHE A 303 4.14 -9.80 19.43
CA PHE A 303 4.03 -10.34 18.07
C PHE A 303 3.63 -11.82 18.11
N THR A 304 2.73 -12.21 17.20
CA THR A 304 2.18 -13.57 17.12
C THR A 304 2.71 -14.31 15.88
N GLY A 305 2.70 -15.64 15.94
CA GLY A 305 3.14 -16.51 14.84
C GLY A 305 4.45 -17.24 15.13
N SER A 306 5.16 -17.64 14.07
CA SER A 306 6.43 -18.36 14.16
C SER A 306 7.46 -17.69 13.24
N PRO A 307 8.70 -17.45 13.71
CA PRO A 307 9.76 -16.90 12.88
C PRO A 307 9.99 -17.74 11.62
N PRO A 308 10.28 -17.12 10.46
CA PRO A 308 10.52 -15.69 10.24
C PRO A 308 9.27 -14.82 10.04
N GLY A 309 8.07 -15.40 10.15
CA GLY A 309 6.78 -14.75 9.86
C GLY A 309 6.08 -14.17 11.09
N CYS A 310 6.81 -13.56 12.01
CA CYS A 310 6.21 -12.91 13.18
C CYS A 310 5.43 -11.66 12.73
N ARG A 311 4.15 -11.60 13.08
CA ARG A 311 3.25 -10.51 12.70
C ARG A 311 2.59 -9.87 13.93
N PRO A 312 2.26 -8.58 13.87
CA PRO A 312 1.47 -7.94 14.91
C PRO A 312 0.06 -8.54 15.00
N GLU A 313 -0.68 -8.18 16.04
CA GLU A 313 -2.08 -8.59 16.22
C GLU A 313 -2.95 -8.12 15.04
N CYS A 314 -2.69 -6.91 14.54
CA CYS A 314 -3.26 -6.41 13.30
C CYS A 314 -2.25 -5.56 12.53
N SER A 315 -2.34 -5.58 11.21
CA SER A 315 -1.64 -4.64 10.31
C SER A 315 -2.60 -3.71 9.58
N ILE A 316 -3.86 -4.14 9.45
CA ILE A 316 -4.95 -3.43 8.79
C ILE A 316 -6.23 -3.60 9.60
N ASN A 317 -7.16 -2.65 9.45
CA ASN A 317 -8.42 -2.64 10.20
C ASN A 317 -9.25 -3.92 10.05
N SER A 318 -9.28 -4.52 8.85
CA SER A 318 -10.07 -5.73 8.56
C SER A 318 -9.59 -7.00 9.29
N GLU A 319 -8.44 -6.97 9.95
CA GLU A 319 -7.96 -8.07 10.81
C GLU A 319 -8.56 -7.99 12.23
N CYS A 320 -9.22 -6.88 12.56
CA CYS A 320 -9.93 -6.65 13.81
C CYS A 320 -11.44 -6.89 13.64
N ALA A 321 -12.16 -7.04 14.77
CA ALA A 321 -13.62 -6.92 14.75
C ALA A 321 -14.04 -5.53 14.23
N SER A 322 -15.20 -5.43 13.56
CA SER A 322 -15.71 -4.16 12.99
C SER A 322 -15.98 -3.06 14.02
N SER A 323 -16.15 -3.45 15.29
CA SER A 323 -16.26 -2.56 16.46
C SER A 323 -14.90 -2.08 17.01
N LEU A 324 -13.77 -2.53 16.47
CA LEU A 324 -12.41 -2.15 16.86
C LEU A 324 -11.65 -1.63 15.65
N ALA A 325 -10.53 -0.95 15.85
CA ALA A 325 -9.65 -0.49 14.78
C ALA A 325 -8.21 -0.92 15.04
N CYS A 326 -7.41 -1.03 13.98
CA CYS A 326 -5.99 -1.32 14.13
C CYS A 326 -5.23 -0.06 14.51
N ILE A 327 -4.92 0.09 15.81
CA ILE A 327 -4.27 1.27 16.37
C ILE A 327 -2.97 0.85 17.03
N ARG A 328 -1.84 1.24 16.41
CA ARG A 328 -0.49 0.85 16.83
C ARG A 328 -0.36 -0.68 16.93
N GLU A 329 -0.69 -1.36 15.83
CA GLU A 329 -0.48 -2.81 15.66
C GLU A 329 -1.33 -3.72 16.58
N LYS A 330 -2.35 -3.14 17.23
CA LYS A 330 -3.32 -3.84 18.08
C LYS A 330 -4.76 -3.45 17.78
N CYS A 331 -5.68 -4.39 17.94
CA CYS A 331 -7.11 -4.11 17.81
C CYS A 331 -7.61 -3.38 19.06
N ARG A 332 -7.90 -2.08 18.92
CA ARG A 332 -8.33 -1.20 20.02
C ARG A 332 -9.57 -0.42 19.64
N ASP A 333 -10.33 -0.01 20.65
CA ASP A 333 -11.46 0.90 20.48
C ASP A 333 -10.95 2.28 20.02
N PRO A 334 -11.37 2.79 18.85
CA PRO A 334 -11.01 4.14 18.40
C PRO A 334 -11.77 5.27 19.11
N CYS A 335 -12.82 5.00 19.88
CA CYS A 335 -13.65 6.06 20.50
C CYS A 335 -12.92 7.00 21.50
N PRO A 336 -12.00 6.54 22.36
CA PRO A 336 -11.35 7.39 23.34
C PRO A 336 -10.61 8.58 22.70
N GLY A 337 -11.14 9.79 22.89
CA GLY A 337 -10.56 11.03 22.36
C GLY A 337 -10.97 11.40 20.94
N SER A 338 -11.88 10.64 20.31
CA SER A 338 -12.38 10.95 18.96
C SER A 338 -13.63 11.83 18.91
N CYS A 339 -14.46 11.82 19.96
CA CYS A 339 -15.70 12.60 20.02
C CYS A 339 -15.61 13.79 20.98
N GLY A 340 -16.40 14.82 20.68
CA GLY A 340 -16.53 16.03 21.48
C GLY A 340 -17.24 15.79 22.82
N ALA A 341 -17.20 16.79 23.70
CA ALA A 341 -17.84 16.70 25.01
C ALA A 341 -19.37 16.52 24.87
N GLY A 342 -19.95 15.58 25.62
CA GLY A 342 -21.38 15.29 25.59
C GLY A 342 -21.89 14.54 24.35
N ALA A 343 -21.01 14.12 23.44
CA ALA A 343 -21.35 13.26 22.30
C ALA A 343 -21.26 11.77 22.66
N GLN A 344 -22.13 10.96 22.07
CA GLN A 344 -22.08 9.50 22.17
C GLN A 344 -21.24 8.96 21.01
N CYS A 345 -20.26 8.12 21.35
CA CYS A 345 -19.41 7.45 20.37
C CYS A 345 -19.88 6.01 20.11
N SER A 346 -19.90 5.61 18.85
CA SER A 346 -20.08 4.23 18.42
C SER A 346 -19.12 3.91 17.29
N VAL A 347 -18.54 2.72 17.27
CA VAL A 347 -17.61 2.31 16.19
C VAL A 347 -18.41 1.62 15.10
N ILE A 348 -18.33 2.15 13.87
CA ILE A 348 -18.91 1.55 12.68
C ILE A 348 -17.79 1.30 11.69
N ASN A 349 -17.59 0.04 11.30
CA ASN A 349 -16.59 -0.40 10.33
C ASN A 349 -15.18 0.18 10.60
N HIS A 350 -14.71 -0.03 11.84
CA HIS A 350 -13.41 0.46 12.33
C HIS A 350 -13.27 1.98 12.44
N THR A 351 -14.34 2.75 12.21
CA THR A 351 -14.35 4.22 12.33
C THR A 351 -15.23 4.68 13.50
N PRO A 352 -14.76 5.61 14.35
CA PRO A 352 -15.58 6.17 15.41
C PRO A 352 -16.59 7.16 14.82
N ILE A 353 -17.87 6.93 15.12
CA ILE A 353 -18.99 7.77 14.75
C ILE A 353 -19.50 8.47 16.00
N CYS A 354 -19.52 9.81 15.97
CA CYS A 354 -19.94 10.66 17.06
C CYS A 354 -21.33 11.23 16.78
N VAL A 355 -22.26 11.09 17.71
CA VAL A 355 -23.62 11.61 17.58
C VAL A 355 -24.05 12.32 18.87
N CYS A 356 -24.73 13.45 18.74
CA CYS A 356 -25.33 14.10 19.91
C CYS A 356 -26.55 13.29 20.37
N PRO A 357 -26.67 12.98 21.69
CA PRO A 357 -27.80 12.24 22.23
C PRO A 357 -29.13 12.99 22.02
N GLU A 358 -30.25 12.28 22.15
CA GLU A 358 -31.58 12.88 22.02
C GLU A 358 -31.77 14.08 22.96
N GLY A 359 -32.39 15.14 22.44
CA GLY A 359 -32.54 16.41 23.18
C GLY A 359 -31.30 17.30 23.18
N TYR A 360 -30.19 16.89 22.55
CA TYR A 360 -29.00 17.73 22.34
C TYR A 360 -28.85 18.11 20.86
N THR A 361 -28.05 19.12 20.58
CA THR A 361 -27.69 19.64 19.26
C THR A 361 -26.27 20.25 19.33
N GLY A 362 -25.66 20.54 18.19
CA GLY A 362 -24.26 20.96 18.10
C GLY A 362 -23.41 20.06 17.20
N ASP A 363 -22.10 20.21 17.28
CA ASP A 363 -21.13 19.42 16.53
C ASP A 363 -20.65 18.23 17.40
N PRO A 364 -20.96 16.97 17.03
CA PRO A 364 -20.56 15.80 17.80
C PRO A 364 -19.04 15.59 17.96
N PHE A 365 -18.21 16.21 17.11
CA PHE A 365 -16.74 16.13 17.23
C PHE A 365 -16.15 17.22 18.13
N THR A 366 -16.93 18.26 18.43
CA THR A 366 -16.48 19.39 19.25
C THR A 366 -17.22 19.43 20.59
N ASN A 367 -18.55 19.64 20.58
CA ASN A 367 -19.37 19.73 21.78
C ASN A 367 -20.88 19.64 21.45
N CYS A 368 -21.63 18.90 22.26
CA CYS A 368 -23.09 18.83 22.20
C CYS A 368 -23.73 19.63 23.34
N TYR A 369 -24.75 20.44 23.04
CA TYR A 369 -25.49 21.27 23.98
C TYR A 369 -27.01 20.98 23.94
N PRO A 370 -27.77 21.23 25.03
CA PRO A 370 -29.21 20.99 25.05
C PRO A 370 -29.93 21.77 23.96
N ARG A 371 -30.88 21.12 23.29
CA ARG A 371 -31.67 21.73 22.21
C ARG A 371 -32.58 22.82 22.82
N PRO A 372 -32.56 24.07 22.32
CA PRO A 372 -33.42 25.13 22.84
C PRO A 372 -34.91 24.77 22.70
N PRO A 373 -35.79 25.22 23.62
CA PRO A 373 -37.23 25.01 23.49
C PRO A 373 -37.77 25.70 22.22
N PRO A 374 -38.74 25.09 21.52
CA PRO A 374 -39.27 25.65 20.28
C PRO A 374 -39.98 26.99 20.55
N PRO A 375 -39.71 28.05 19.77
CA PRO A 375 -40.41 29.31 19.91
C PRO A 375 -41.85 29.22 19.37
N LYS A 376 -42.78 29.93 20.04
CA LYS A 376 -44.15 30.17 19.57
C LYS A 376 -44.12 31.17 18.39
N GLU A 377 -44.81 30.83 17.31
CA GLU A 377 -45.16 31.75 16.21
C GLU A 377 -46.19 32.82 16.63
N PRO A 378 -46.31 34.00 15.96
CA PRO A 378 -46.08 34.24 14.52
C PRO A 378 -45.35 35.55 14.08
N GLN A 379 -45.09 35.63 12.76
CA GLN A 379 -45.20 36.78 11.81
C GLN A 379 -43.95 37.28 11.03
N LEU A 380 -44.19 37.38 9.71
CA LEU A 380 -43.39 37.89 8.57
C LEU A 380 -41.98 37.29 8.40
N SER A 381 -41.90 36.13 7.74
CA SER A 381 -40.64 35.52 7.35
C SER A 381 -39.94 36.37 6.28
N ASP A 382 -38.83 36.98 6.64
CA ASP A 382 -37.80 37.43 5.72
C ASP A 382 -37.46 36.26 4.76
N PRO A 383 -37.62 36.41 3.43
CA PRO A 383 -37.33 35.36 2.45
C PRO A 383 -35.88 34.85 2.47
N CYS A 384 -34.98 35.55 3.15
CA CYS A 384 -33.60 35.15 3.37
C CYS A 384 -33.35 34.54 4.78
N ASN A 385 -34.40 34.26 5.55
CA ASN A 385 -34.32 33.63 6.87
C ASN A 385 -35.33 32.48 7.05
N PRO A 386 -34.89 31.21 7.00
CA PRO A 386 -33.52 30.75 6.77
C PRO A 386 -33.07 30.97 5.30
N SER A 387 -31.79 31.27 5.09
CA SER A 387 -31.25 31.58 3.75
C SER A 387 -31.50 30.44 2.76
N PRO A 388 -32.17 30.69 1.63
CA PRO A 388 -32.38 29.70 0.57
C PRO A 388 -31.14 29.46 -0.30
N CYS A 389 -30.03 30.18 -0.05
CA CYS A 389 -28.84 30.15 -0.87
C CYS A 389 -27.78 29.15 -0.37
N GLY A 390 -27.07 28.54 -1.31
CA GLY A 390 -25.94 27.66 -1.03
C GLY A 390 -24.69 28.42 -0.54
N PRO A 391 -23.64 27.70 -0.12
CA PRO A 391 -22.39 28.32 0.34
C PRO A 391 -21.75 29.24 -0.72
N ASN A 392 -21.14 30.35 -0.27
CA ASN A 392 -20.55 31.41 -1.10
C ASN A 392 -21.53 32.16 -2.03
N ALA A 393 -22.84 32.12 -1.74
CA ALA A 393 -23.86 32.94 -2.38
C ALA A 393 -24.46 33.98 -1.39
N GLN A 394 -24.83 35.14 -1.90
CA GLN A 394 -25.55 36.18 -1.17
C GLN A 394 -27.04 36.13 -1.51
N CYS A 395 -27.90 36.24 -0.47
CA CYS A 395 -29.36 36.32 -0.61
C CYS A 395 -29.81 37.78 -0.61
N LYS A 396 -30.61 38.17 -1.60
CA LYS A 396 -31.31 39.47 -1.60
C LYS A 396 -32.75 39.25 -2.07
N ASP A 397 -33.72 39.57 -1.22
CA ASP A 397 -35.17 39.41 -1.49
C ASP A 397 -35.55 37.99 -1.95
N GLY A 398 -34.88 36.96 -1.43
CA GLY A 398 -35.09 35.55 -1.80
C GLY A 398 -34.37 35.10 -3.07
N ILE A 399 -33.63 35.98 -3.75
CA ILE A 399 -32.84 35.68 -4.95
C ILE A 399 -31.38 35.47 -4.55
N CYS A 400 -30.82 34.32 -4.95
CA CYS A 400 -29.44 33.95 -4.68
C CYS A 400 -28.51 34.36 -5.82
N THR A 401 -27.39 35.00 -5.49
CA THR A 401 -26.32 35.33 -6.45
C THR A 401 -24.96 34.95 -5.88
N CYS A 402 -24.03 34.46 -6.71
CA CYS A 402 -22.68 34.16 -6.23
C CYS A 402 -21.95 35.43 -5.79
N LEU A 403 -21.14 35.32 -4.73
CA LEU A 403 -20.20 36.38 -4.37
C LEU A 403 -19.20 36.62 -5.51
N PRO A 404 -18.63 37.84 -5.64
CA PRO A 404 -17.61 38.13 -6.64
C PRO A 404 -16.47 37.11 -6.60
N GLU A 405 -16.00 36.65 -7.77
CA GLU A 405 -14.97 35.61 -7.95
C GLU A 405 -15.43 34.15 -7.75
N TYR A 406 -16.71 33.92 -7.44
CA TYR A 406 -17.32 32.59 -7.37
C TYR A 406 -18.32 32.38 -8.52
N GLN A 407 -18.41 31.16 -9.02
CA GLN A 407 -19.22 30.76 -10.17
C GLN A 407 -19.99 29.47 -9.85
N GLY A 408 -21.10 29.23 -10.55
CA GLY A 408 -21.94 28.05 -10.37
C GLY A 408 -23.39 28.40 -10.04
N ASP A 409 -24.11 27.45 -9.47
CA ASP A 409 -25.51 27.62 -9.06
C ASP A 409 -25.59 28.24 -7.65
N PRO A 410 -26.12 29.47 -7.49
CA PRO A 410 -26.24 30.13 -6.19
C PRO A 410 -27.16 29.43 -5.19
N TYR A 411 -28.08 28.56 -5.63
CA TYR A 411 -28.99 27.85 -4.73
C TYR A 411 -28.37 26.56 -4.17
N THR A 412 -27.45 25.94 -4.92
CA THR A 412 -26.75 24.71 -4.50
C THR A 412 -25.38 25.00 -3.87
N GLY A 413 -24.70 26.05 -4.32
CA GLY A 413 -23.41 26.50 -3.80
C GLY A 413 -22.47 26.99 -4.90
N CYS A 414 -21.86 28.15 -4.68
CA CYS A 414 -20.91 28.75 -5.60
C CYS A 414 -19.49 28.27 -5.31
N ARG A 415 -18.73 27.96 -6.36
CA ARG A 415 -17.35 27.48 -6.28
C ARG A 415 -16.39 28.54 -6.85
N PRO A 416 -15.17 28.65 -6.31
CA PRO A 416 -14.14 29.46 -6.94
C PRO A 416 -13.75 28.90 -8.31
N GLU A 417 -12.98 29.68 -9.09
CA GLU A 417 -12.46 29.28 -10.40
C GLU A 417 -11.71 27.93 -10.36
N CYS A 418 -10.97 27.66 -9.29
CA CYS A 418 -10.34 26.37 -9.02
C CYS A 418 -10.26 26.08 -7.52
N VAL A 419 -10.30 24.80 -7.15
CA VAL A 419 -9.96 24.29 -5.82
C VAL A 419 -8.74 23.38 -5.89
N LEU A 420 -8.56 22.70 -7.03
CA LEU A 420 -7.46 21.79 -7.32
C LEU A 420 -6.74 22.22 -8.60
N ASN A 421 -5.49 21.79 -8.73
CA ASN A 421 -4.71 22.03 -9.95
C ASN A 421 -5.39 21.46 -11.20
N SER A 422 -6.09 20.33 -11.07
CA SER A 422 -6.85 19.69 -12.15
C SER A 422 -8.01 20.53 -12.70
N ASP A 423 -8.47 21.55 -11.97
CA ASP A 423 -9.54 22.44 -12.41
C ASP A 423 -9.01 23.50 -13.40
N CYS A 424 -7.68 23.65 -13.50
CA CYS A 424 -7.02 24.60 -14.37
C CYS A 424 -6.59 23.97 -15.71
N PRO A 425 -6.40 24.79 -16.75
CA PRO A 425 -5.63 24.39 -17.92
C PRO A 425 -4.25 23.83 -17.54
N ARG A 426 -3.71 22.89 -18.33
CA ARG A 426 -2.46 22.16 -18.00
C ARG A 426 -1.23 23.06 -17.85
N ASP A 427 -1.27 24.24 -18.46
CA ASP A 427 -0.27 25.30 -18.43
C ASP A 427 -0.42 26.26 -17.23
N LYS A 428 -1.38 26.01 -16.32
CA LYS A 428 -1.64 26.84 -15.13
C LYS A 428 -1.80 25.98 -13.88
N ALA A 429 -1.59 26.56 -12.72
CA ALA A 429 -1.82 25.93 -11.42
C ALA A 429 -2.90 26.68 -10.63
N CYS A 430 -3.56 25.98 -9.71
CA CYS A 430 -4.53 26.61 -8.82
C CYS A 430 -3.79 27.34 -7.68
N ILE A 431 -3.69 28.66 -7.79
CA ILE A 431 -2.96 29.49 -6.83
C ILE A 431 -3.94 30.52 -6.25
N ARG A 432 -4.28 30.34 -4.96
CA ARG A 432 -5.26 31.17 -4.24
C ARG A 432 -6.61 31.23 -4.98
N ASN A 433 -7.17 30.07 -5.29
CA ASN A 433 -8.49 29.90 -5.90
C ASN A 433 -8.64 30.46 -7.34
N LYS A 434 -7.53 30.76 -8.02
CA LYS A 434 -7.49 31.19 -9.43
C LYS A 434 -6.45 30.40 -10.22
N CYS A 435 -6.73 30.17 -11.50
CA CYS A 435 -5.79 29.51 -12.40
C CYS A 435 -4.72 30.50 -12.87
N LYS A 436 -3.52 30.36 -12.31
CA LYS A 436 -2.37 31.26 -12.58
C LYS A 436 -1.16 30.46 -13.02
N ASP A 437 -0.30 31.11 -13.80
CA ASP A 437 1.01 30.56 -14.16
C ASP A 437 1.90 30.46 -12.90
N PRO A 438 2.40 29.26 -12.53
CA PRO A 438 3.29 29.07 -11.38
C PRO A 438 4.76 29.46 -11.66
N CYS A 439 5.14 29.84 -12.88
CA CYS A 439 6.53 30.15 -13.23
C CYS A 439 7.13 31.43 -12.63
N PRO A 440 6.40 32.56 -12.50
CA PRO A 440 6.98 33.81 -11.98
C PRO A 440 7.57 33.65 -10.58
N GLY A 441 8.90 33.77 -10.47
CA GLY A 441 9.64 33.70 -9.20
C GLY A 441 10.05 32.29 -8.74
N THR A 442 9.79 31.25 -9.54
CA THR A 442 10.09 29.85 -9.16
C THR A 442 11.46 29.37 -9.63
N CYS A 443 11.91 29.78 -10.82
CA CYS A 443 13.19 29.36 -11.40
C CYS A 443 14.32 30.36 -11.13
N GLY A 444 15.55 29.86 -11.14
CA GLY A 444 16.78 30.63 -10.94
C GLY A 444 17.12 31.55 -12.11
N GLN A 445 18.18 32.35 -11.96
CA GLN A 445 18.61 33.25 -13.04
C GLN A 445 19.06 32.45 -14.27
N ASN A 446 18.68 32.94 -15.45
CA ASN A 446 18.96 32.32 -16.76
C ASN A 446 18.39 30.90 -16.96
N ALA A 447 17.44 30.47 -16.13
CA ALA A 447 16.71 29.22 -16.31
C ALA A 447 15.40 29.44 -17.10
N ILE A 448 15.02 28.45 -17.89
CA ILE A 448 13.72 28.38 -18.56
C ILE A 448 12.74 27.70 -17.60
N CYS A 449 11.54 28.26 -17.47
CA CYS A 449 10.44 27.67 -16.72
C CYS A 449 9.35 27.18 -17.67
N ASP A 450 9.05 25.89 -17.62
CA ASP A 450 7.94 25.27 -18.34
C ASP A 450 6.93 24.71 -17.33
N VAL A 451 5.64 24.90 -17.58
CA VAL A 451 4.58 24.33 -16.73
C VAL A 451 4.20 22.95 -17.27
N ILE A 452 4.53 21.90 -16.53
CA ILE A 452 4.20 20.51 -16.89
C ILE A 452 3.24 19.95 -15.84
N ASN A 453 2.00 19.68 -16.26
CA ASN A 453 0.93 19.17 -15.39
C ASN A 453 0.75 20.03 -14.12
N HIS A 454 0.59 21.35 -14.30
CA HIS A 454 0.42 22.33 -13.22
C HIS A 454 1.66 22.55 -12.33
N ILE A 455 2.81 21.93 -12.63
CA ILE A 455 4.05 22.06 -11.87
C ILE A 455 5.07 22.85 -12.69
N PRO A 456 5.69 23.92 -12.13
CA PRO A 456 6.77 24.63 -12.79
C PRO A 456 8.04 23.77 -12.79
N VAL A 457 8.58 23.51 -13.98
CA VAL A 457 9.80 22.74 -14.22
C VAL A 457 10.88 23.69 -14.73
N CYS A 458 11.96 23.81 -13.97
CA CYS A 458 13.09 24.68 -14.31
C CYS A 458 14.17 23.88 -15.06
N SER A 459 14.63 24.38 -16.20
CA SER A 459 15.73 23.80 -16.97
C SER A 459 16.74 24.84 -17.43
N CYS A 460 18.01 24.45 -17.60
CA CYS A 460 19.00 25.35 -18.20
C CYS A 460 18.90 25.30 -19.73
N PRO A 461 18.91 26.45 -20.41
CA PRO A 461 18.90 26.52 -21.88
C PRO A 461 20.15 25.89 -22.50
N ALA A 462 20.08 25.58 -23.79
CA ALA A 462 21.18 24.96 -24.53
C ALA A 462 22.47 25.80 -24.44
N GLY A 463 23.59 25.15 -24.08
CA GLY A 463 24.89 25.81 -23.90
C GLY A 463 25.17 26.30 -22.47
N MET A 464 24.25 26.08 -21.53
CA MET A 464 24.43 26.41 -20.11
C MET A 464 24.34 25.16 -19.22
N SER A 465 25.06 25.17 -18.10
CA SER A 465 25.02 24.18 -17.03
C SER A 465 24.97 24.86 -15.66
N GLY A 466 24.41 24.18 -14.66
CA GLY A 466 24.22 24.74 -13.34
C GLY A 466 23.00 24.14 -12.66
N ASN A 467 22.51 24.83 -11.62
CA ASN A 467 21.28 24.46 -10.93
C ASN A 467 20.13 25.35 -11.44
N PRO A 468 19.14 24.81 -12.17
CA PRO A 468 18.04 25.59 -12.73
C PRO A 468 17.16 26.34 -11.71
N PHE A 469 17.21 25.98 -10.43
CA PHE A 469 16.49 26.69 -9.35
C PHE A 469 17.30 27.81 -8.72
N VAL A 470 18.58 27.96 -9.07
CA VAL A 470 19.48 28.97 -8.50
C VAL A 470 20.08 29.85 -9.60
N ASP A 471 20.86 29.26 -10.51
CA ASP A 471 21.61 29.97 -11.55
C ASP A 471 22.11 28.98 -12.62
N CYS A 472 21.87 29.31 -13.89
CA CYS A 472 22.43 28.61 -15.06
C CYS A 472 23.59 29.42 -15.65
N ARG A 473 24.74 28.76 -15.87
CA ARG A 473 25.99 29.41 -16.31
C ARG A 473 26.47 28.82 -17.64
N PRO A 474 27.16 29.59 -18.50
CA PRO A 474 27.71 29.04 -19.76
C PRO A 474 28.63 27.84 -19.52
N MET A 475 28.45 26.76 -20.28
CA MET A 475 29.36 25.62 -20.25
C MET A 475 30.75 26.07 -20.73
N GLN A 476 31.77 25.93 -19.88
CA GLN A 476 33.15 26.17 -20.29
C GLN A 476 33.58 25.07 -21.26
N ALA A 477 34.21 25.45 -22.38
CA ALA A 477 34.83 24.50 -23.28
C ALA A 477 35.88 23.67 -22.51
N PRO A 478 36.01 22.36 -22.78
CA PRO A 478 37.04 21.55 -22.14
C PRO A 478 38.41 22.16 -22.46
N VAL A 479 39.14 22.54 -21.41
CA VAL A 479 40.53 22.99 -21.51
C VAL A 479 41.31 21.84 -22.13
N THR A 480 41.83 22.04 -23.33
CA THR A 480 42.73 21.09 -23.99
C THR A 480 44.05 21.11 -23.21
N THR A 481 44.17 20.29 -22.17
CA THR A 481 45.43 20.15 -21.43
C THR A 481 46.40 19.35 -22.29
N GLN A 482 47.43 20.00 -22.82
CA GLN A 482 48.55 19.30 -23.48
C GLN A 482 49.18 18.34 -22.46
N PRO A 483 49.21 17.01 -22.72
CA PRO A 483 49.62 16.01 -21.73
C PRO A 483 51.03 16.19 -21.16
N CYS A 484 51.93 16.84 -21.89
CA CYS A 484 53.31 17.11 -21.46
C CYS A 484 53.54 18.54 -20.92
N ASN A 485 52.49 19.35 -20.71
CA ASN A 485 52.64 20.72 -20.21
C ASN A 485 51.60 21.07 -19.12
N PRO A 486 51.97 21.01 -17.82
CA PRO A 486 53.29 20.65 -17.29
C PRO A 486 53.58 19.14 -17.37
N SER A 487 54.85 18.76 -17.57
CA SER A 487 55.27 17.36 -17.75
C SER A 487 55.05 16.53 -16.46
N PRO A 488 54.28 15.42 -16.53
CA PRO A 488 54.06 14.55 -15.36
C PRO A 488 55.22 13.58 -15.09
N CYS A 489 56.26 13.58 -15.93
CA CYS A 489 57.28 12.52 -15.98
C CYS A 489 58.37 12.60 -14.90
N GLY A 490 58.36 13.60 -14.03
CA GLY A 490 59.38 13.77 -12.99
C GLY A 490 60.78 14.15 -13.52
N PRO A 491 61.74 14.43 -12.62
CA PRO A 491 63.09 14.86 -12.99
C PRO A 491 63.87 13.76 -13.75
N PHE A 492 64.79 14.17 -14.62
CA PHE A 492 65.61 13.30 -15.48
C PHE A 492 64.81 12.36 -16.41
N SER A 493 63.57 12.75 -16.72
CA SER A 493 62.68 12.04 -17.65
C SER A 493 62.22 12.95 -18.79
N GLN A 494 62.09 12.41 -19.99
CA GLN A 494 61.47 13.07 -21.13
C GLN A 494 60.00 12.65 -21.30
N CYS A 495 59.12 13.61 -21.56
CA CYS A 495 57.72 13.38 -21.88
C CYS A 495 57.51 13.44 -23.39
N ARG A 496 56.80 12.45 -23.94
CA ARG A 496 56.32 12.44 -25.33
C ARG A 496 54.83 12.20 -25.33
N GLU A 497 54.11 12.94 -26.16
CA GLU A 497 52.69 12.71 -26.35
C GLU A 497 52.47 11.55 -27.34
N VAL A 498 51.76 10.52 -26.90
CA VAL A 498 51.34 9.39 -27.76
C VAL A 498 49.84 9.19 -27.53
N ASN A 499 49.04 9.34 -28.60
CA ASN A 499 47.58 9.18 -28.56
C ASN A 499 46.86 10.04 -27.49
N GLY A 500 47.30 11.28 -27.29
CA GLY A 500 46.70 12.19 -26.29
C GLY A 500 47.04 11.84 -24.84
N GLN A 501 48.04 10.98 -24.60
CA GLN A 501 48.57 10.64 -23.28
C GLN A 501 50.06 10.95 -23.18
N ALA A 502 50.50 11.36 -21.99
CA ALA A 502 51.91 11.57 -21.68
C ALA A 502 52.61 10.22 -21.49
N VAL A 503 53.57 9.91 -22.36
CA VAL A 503 54.45 8.76 -22.24
C VAL A 503 55.82 9.24 -21.79
N CYS A 504 56.27 8.72 -20.66
CA CYS A 504 57.51 9.11 -20.02
C CYS A 504 58.62 8.09 -20.31
N SER A 505 59.83 8.56 -20.57
CA SER A 505 61.04 7.72 -20.61
C SER A 505 62.21 8.42 -19.93
N CYS A 506 63.18 7.68 -19.37
CA CYS A 506 64.38 8.28 -18.81
C CYS A 506 65.24 8.92 -19.92
N VAL A 507 65.90 10.03 -19.63
CA VAL A 507 66.86 10.62 -20.57
C VAL A 507 68.09 9.71 -20.71
N PRO A 508 68.79 9.71 -21.87
CA PRO A 508 69.96 8.86 -22.08
C PRO A 508 71.02 9.03 -20.99
N GLY A 509 71.50 7.92 -20.43
CA GLY A 509 72.45 7.90 -19.32
C GLY A 509 71.81 7.73 -17.93
N TYR A 510 70.48 7.70 -17.83
CA TYR A 510 69.75 7.42 -16.59
C TYR A 510 68.98 6.10 -16.74
N ILE A 511 68.99 5.27 -15.69
CA ILE A 511 68.33 3.97 -15.65
C ILE A 511 67.11 3.98 -14.70
N GLY A 512 66.14 3.11 -14.99
CA GLY A 512 64.91 2.97 -14.20
C GLY A 512 63.66 3.28 -15.00
N SER A 513 62.59 3.62 -14.30
CA SER A 513 61.28 3.95 -14.88
C SER A 513 60.83 5.30 -14.35
N PRO A 514 60.42 6.25 -15.22
CA PRO A 514 59.85 7.52 -14.76
C PRO A 514 58.68 7.31 -13.79
N PRO A 515 58.53 8.17 -12.76
CA PRO A 515 59.27 9.41 -12.52
C PRO A 515 60.57 9.24 -11.73
N ALA A 516 61.02 8.00 -11.48
CA ALA A 516 62.16 7.69 -10.62
C ALA A 516 63.42 7.29 -11.41
N CYS A 517 63.77 8.06 -12.44
CA CYS A 517 65.02 7.88 -13.17
C CYS A 517 66.21 8.31 -12.31
N ARG A 518 67.27 7.49 -12.29
CA ARG A 518 68.49 7.74 -11.50
C ARG A 518 69.73 7.63 -12.40
N PRO A 519 70.80 8.40 -12.11
CA PRO A 519 72.02 8.39 -12.90
C PRO A 519 72.75 7.04 -12.84
#